data_AF-A0A067PQ80-F1
#
_entry.id   AF-A0A067PQ80-F1
#
_cell.length_a   1.000
_cell.length_b   1.000
_cell.length_c   1.000
_cell.angle_alpha   90.00
_cell.angle_beta   90.00
_cell.angle_gamma   90.00
#
_symmetry.space_group_name_H-M   'P 1'
#
loop_
_entity.id
_entity.type
_entity.pdbx_description
1 polymer ?
#
loop_
_entity_poly.entity_id
_entity_poly.type
_entity_poly.pdbx_seq_one_letter_code
_entity_poly.pdbx_strand_id
1 'polypeptide(L)'
;MTISQWQLQGVPATVYYVPDFVSEQEEEFMIRKILGSPRSSWKQLSNRRLQIWGQCGDLTPSNLLLPKKMPPFLTECPDIINRLRNTGVFEESPHGQPNHILLNEYEPGQGIMPHEDGSAYYPVVATISLASHAVFHYYRYQSGHGTTDHSGAISASRGRSIDPNPVLSVLLEPRSLIVTTSSLYTSHLHGIEELEEDSFTISSQDFTQGQAAVVGSPLLPRIANVDLLQSASVRRVVEEGGTLRRGTRYSLTCRDVEKVANVRMFAM
;
A
#
# COMPACT_ATOMS: atom_id res chain seq x y z
N MET A 1 -13.12 -10.39 12.29
CA MET A 1 -12.37 -9.46 13.15
C MET A 1 -12.72 -8.07 12.72
N THR A 2 -13.51 -7.32 13.48
CA THR A 2 -13.83 -5.93 13.14
C THR A 2 -12.56 -5.09 13.33
N ILE A 3 -12.13 -4.36 12.29
CA ILE A 3 -10.86 -3.61 12.32
C ILE A 3 -11.00 -2.16 12.77
N SER A 4 -12.18 -1.74 13.25
CA SER A 4 -12.48 -0.35 13.63
C SER A 4 -11.52 0.22 14.69
N GLN A 5 -11.07 -0.61 15.64
CA GLN A 5 -10.11 -0.21 16.66
C GLN A 5 -8.71 0.15 16.12
N TRP A 6 -8.42 -0.27 14.88
CA TRP A 6 -7.14 -0.07 14.20
C TRP A 6 -7.15 1.15 13.26
N GLN A 7 -8.20 1.96 13.33
CA GLN A 7 -8.32 3.17 12.51
C GLN A 7 -7.29 4.21 12.94
N LEU A 8 -6.52 4.72 11.98
CA LEU A 8 -5.59 5.81 12.22
C LEU A 8 -6.36 7.07 12.60
N GLN A 9 -5.91 7.72 13.67
CA GLN A 9 -6.52 8.95 14.16
C GLN A 9 -5.89 10.17 13.49
N GLY A 10 -6.63 11.28 13.42
CA GLY A 10 -6.12 12.55 12.90
C GLY A 10 -5.92 12.59 11.38
N VAL A 11 -6.49 11.64 10.63
CA VAL A 11 -6.44 11.59 9.16
C VAL A 11 -7.84 11.79 8.55
N PRO A 12 -7.95 12.48 7.41
CA PRO A 12 -9.25 12.84 6.81
C PRO A 12 -10.03 11.67 6.19
N ALA A 13 -9.42 10.49 6.13
CA ALA A 13 -9.99 9.32 5.48
C ALA A 13 -9.76 8.06 6.32
N THR A 14 -10.60 7.06 6.08
CA THR A 14 -10.57 5.81 6.85
C THR A 14 -9.43 4.90 6.37
N VAL A 15 -8.27 5.06 7.01
CA VAL A 15 -7.13 4.15 6.91
C VAL A 15 -7.06 3.31 8.17
N TYR A 16 -6.83 2.02 8.01
CA TYR A 16 -6.61 1.09 9.11
C TYR A 16 -5.20 0.52 9.05
N TYR A 17 -4.53 0.43 10.19
CA TYR A 17 -3.26 -0.27 10.33
C TYR A 17 -3.38 -1.35 11.40
N VAL A 18 -3.35 -2.61 10.96
CA VAL A 18 -3.44 -3.77 11.83
C VAL A 18 -2.03 -4.39 11.95
N PRO A 19 -1.37 -4.28 13.11
CA PRO A 19 -0.11 -4.97 13.34
C PRO A 19 -0.33 -6.49 13.50
N ASP A 20 0.72 -7.28 13.28
CA ASP A 20 0.73 -8.75 13.43
C ASP A 20 -0.52 -9.43 12.83
N PHE A 21 -0.95 -8.96 11.66
CA PHE A 21 -2.09 -9.49 10.94
C PHE A 21 -1.86 -10.93 10.46
N VAL A 22 -0.60 -11.28 10.20
CA VAL A 22 -0.15 -12.66 10.02
C VAL A 22 0.83 -13.04 11.13
N SER A 23 0.85 -14.31 11.53
CA SER A 23 1.83 -14.76 12.52
C SER A 23 3.23 -14.91 11.91
N GLU A 24 4.26 -15.03 12.76
CA GLU A 24 5.62 -15.31 12.30
C GLU A 24 5.71 -16.62 11.51
N GLN A 25 4.99 -17.67 11.93
CA GLN A 25 4.96 -18.96 11.23
C GLN A 25 4.26 -18.86 9.88
N GLU A 26 3.18 -18.07 9.80
CA GLU A 26 2.47 -17.80 8.55
C GLU A 26 3.34 -17.00 7.58
N GLU A 27 4.04 -15.97 8.08
CA GLU A 27 5.01 -15.18 7.31
C GLU A 27 6.12 -16.06 6.74
N GLU A 28 6.76 -16.90 7.57
CA GLU A 28 7.82 -17.81 7.13
C GLU A 28 7.31 -18.76 6.03
N PHE A 29 6.12 -19.33 6.22
CA PHE A 29 5.49 -20.22 5.25
C PHE A 29 5.18 -19.50 3.93
N MET A 30 4.61 -18.29 3.98
CA MET A 30 4.30 -17.49 2.80
C MET A 30 5.56 -17.10 2.04
N ILE A 31 6.61 -16.64 2.73
CA ILE A 31 7.91 -16.32 2.11
C ILE A 31 8.51 -17.55 1.42
N ARG A 32 8.43 -18.74 2.05
CA ARG A 32 8.89 -19.98 1.44
C ARG A 32 8.14 -20.30 0.12
N LYS A 33 6.83 -20.04 0.06
CA LYS A 33 6.03 -20.20 -1.16
C LYS A 33 6.37 -19.16 -2.23
N ILE A 34 6.60 -17.90 -1.82
CA ILE A 34 7.06 -16.82 -2.70
C ILE A 34 8.36 -17.22 -3.39
N LEU A 35 9.38 -17.57 -2.60
CA LEU A 35 10.72 -17.89 -3.09
C LEU A 35 10.77 -19.20 -3.87
N GLY A 36 9.90 -20.17 -3.55
CA GLY A 36 9.76 -21.42 -4.29
C GLY A 36 9.00 -21.30 -5.61
N SER A 37 8.47 -20.11 -5.95
CA SER A 37 7.69 -19.93 -7.18
C SER A 37 8.59 -19.94 -8.43
N PRO A 38 8.14 -20.52 -9.57
CA PRO A 38 8.95 -20.58 -10.79
C PRO A 38 9.38 -19.19 -11.27
N ARG A 39 10.56 -19.06 -11.88
CA ARG A 39 11.05 -17.78 -12.41
C ARG A 39 10.06 -17.11 -13.39
N SER A 40 9.32 -17.89 -14.16
CA SER A 40 8.29 -17.41 -15.11
C SER A 40 7.08 -16.73 -14.45
N SER A 41 6.88 -16.92 -13.14
CA SER A 41 5.83 -16.22 -12.39
C SER A 41 6.18 -14.77 -12.07
N TRP A 42 7.46 -14.41 -12.17
CA TRP A 42 7.96 -13.07 -11.90
C TRP A 42 7.98 -12.24 -13.18
N LYS A 43 7.37 -11.06 -13.11
CA LYS A 43 7.51 -10.00 -14.11
C LYS A 43 8.50 -8.97 -13.58
N GLN A 44 9.59 -8.75 -14.31
CA GLN A 44 10.56 -7.71 -14.01
C GLN A 44 10.01 -6.36 -14.49
N LEU A 45 9.92 -5.39 -13.60
CA LEU A 45 9.67 -3.98 -13.92
C LEU A 45 11.01 -3.21 -13.88
N SER A 46 10.97 -1.90 -14.11
CA SER A 46 12.17 -1.04 -14.14
C SER A 46 13.05 -1.22 -12.90
N ASN A 47 12.47 -1.07 -11.71
CA ASN A 47 13.22 -1.03 -10.44
C ASN A 47 12.79 -2.09 -9.43
N ARG A 48 11.91 -3.02 -9.80
CA ARG A 48 11.41 -4.08 -8.89
C ARG A 48 10.86 -5.26 -9.69
N ARG A 49 10.50 -6.34 -9.01
CA ARG A 49 9.77 -7.45 -9.62
C ARG A 49 8.43 -7.71 -8.92
N LEU A 50 7.47 -8.24 -9.68
CA LEU A 50 6.15 -8.59 -9.15
C LEU A 50 5.70 -9.97 -9.63
N GLN A 51 4.79 -10.59 -8.86
CA GLN A 51 3.96 -11.69 -9.31
C GLN A 51 2.48 -11.28 -9.23
N ILE A 52 1.64 -11.94 -10.02
CA ILE A 52 0.19 -11.74 -10.05
C ILE A 52 -0.49 -13.03 -9.59
N TRP A 53 -1.26 -12.97 -8.50
CA TRP A 53 -1.95 -14.09 -7.87
C TRP A 53 -3.46 -13.80 -7.76
N GLY A 54 -4.31 -14.82 -7.90
CA GLY A 54 -5.77 -14.62 -7.79
C GLY A 54 -6.60 -15.45 -8.75
N GLN A 55 -7.89 -15.12 -8.86
CA GLN A 55 -8.68 -15.56 -10.01
C GLN A 55 -8.27 -14.82 -11.30
N CYS A 56 -6.99 -14.86 -11.64
CA CYS A 56 -6.32 -13.86 -12.46
C CYS A 56 -5.39 -14.48 -13.53
N GLY A 57 -5.83 -14.51 -14.77
CA GLY A 57 -4.99 -14.16 -15.92
C GLY A 57 -4.85 -12.63 -16.01
N ASP A 58 -4.19 -12.11 -17.03
CA ASP A 58 -3.99 -10.66 -17.15
C ASP A 58 -5.33 -9.89 -17.20
N LEU A 59 -5.35 -8.67 -16.66
CA LEU A 59 -6.44 -7.73 -16.93
C LEU A 59 -6.43 -7.43 -18.43
N THR A 60 -7.57 -7.62 -19.09
CA THR A 60 -7.69 -7.17 -20.48
C THR A 60 -7.61 -5.64 -20.54
N PRO A 61 -7.31 -5.05 -21.72
CA PRO A 61 -7.41 -3.60 -21.90
C PRO A 61 -8.78 -3.00 -21.56
N SER A 62 -9.82 -3.84 -21.45
CA SER A 62 -11.18 -3.46 -21.06
C SER A 62 -11.47 -3.67 -19.57
N ASN A 63 -10.44 -3.80 -18.72
CA ASN A 63 -10.54 -4.01 -17.28
C ASN A 63 -11.32 -5.28 -16.88
N LEU A 64 -11.26 -6.32 -17.72
CA LEU A 64 -11.89 -7.61 -17.44
C LEU A 64 -10.85 -8.56 -16.83
N LEU A 65 -11.14 -9.11 -15.64
CA LEU A 65 -10.31 -10.12 -15.01
C LEU A 65 -10.55 -11.49 -15.64
N LEU A 66 -9.50 -12.12 -16.17
CA LEU A 66 -9.58 -13.50 -16.64
C LEU A 66 -9.51 -14.47 -15.45
N PRO A 67 -10.47 -15.38 -15.24
CA PRO A 67 -10.49 -16.26 -14.07
C PRO A 67 -9.33 -17.28 -14.08
N LYS A 68 -8.63 -17.38 -12.96
CA LYS A 68 -7.66 -18.45 -12.62
C LYS A 68 -8.03 -19.02 -11.24
N LYS A 69 -7.33 -20.00 -10.70
CA LYS A 69 -7.52 -20.41 -9.30
C LYS A 69 -6.55 -19.64 -8.41
N MET A 70 -7.06 -19.05 -7.31
CA MET A 70 -6.22 -18.49 -6.25
C MET A 70 -5.26 -19.56 -5.70
N PRO A 71 -3.99 -19.25 -5.41
CA PRO A 71 -3.07 -20.22 -4.86
C PRO A 71 -3.59 -20.82 -3.53
N PRO A 72 -3.61 -22.15 -3.37
CA PRO A 72 -4.16 -22.81 -2.17
C PRO A 72 -3.56 -22.33 -0.85
N PHE A 73 -2.28 -21.93 -0.86
CA PHE A 73 -1.57 -21.44 0.34
C PHE A 73 -2.06 -20.07 0.85
N LEU A 74 -2.97 -19.41 0.13
CA LEU A 74 -3.66 -18.18 0.58
C LEU A 74 -5.11 -18.42 1.01
N THR A 75 -5.66 -19.62 0.76
CA THR A 75 -7.06 -19.97 1.02
C THR A 75 -7.24 -21.13 2.00
N GLU A 76 -6.19 -21.92 2.26
CA GLU A 76 -6.27 -23.11 3.12
C GLU A 76 -5.52 -22.89 4.44
N CYS A 77 -4.21 -22.64 4.37
CA CYS A 77 -3.40 -22.37 5.56
C CYS A 77 -2.12 -21.60 5.15
N PRO A 78 -1.98 -20.31 5.53
CA PRO A 78 -2.99 -19.46 6.17
C PRO A 78 -4.15 -19.11 5.21
N ASP A 79 -5.38 -19.10 5.74
CA ASP A 79 -6.56 -18.63 5.00
C ASP A 79 -6.65 -17.09 5.04
N ILE A 80 -5.74 -16.46 4.31
CA ILE A 80 -5.61 -15.00 4.21
C ILE A 80 -6.85 -14.37 3.57
N ILE A 81 -7.43 -15.03 2.55
CA ILE A 81 -8.62 -14.50 1.86
C ILE A 81 -9.81 -14.42 2.81
N ASN A 82 -10.09 -15.48 3.56
CA ASN A 82 -11.18 -15.46 4.54
C ASN A 82 -10.86 -14.52 5.70
N ARG A 83 -9.60 -14.42 6.15
CA ARG A 83 -9.21 -13.44 7.17
C ARG A 83 -9.48 -12.01 6.71
N LEU A 84 -9.16 -11.66 5.47
CA LEU A 84 -9.45 -10.37 4.85
C LEU A 84 -10.96 -10.15 4.69
N ARG A 85 -11.71 -11.15 4.22
CA ARG A 85 -13.18 -11.11 4.17
C ARG A 85 -13.77 -10.78 5.55
N ASN A 86 -13.29 -11.45 6.59
CA ASN A 86 -13.75 -11.28 7.96
C ASN A 86 -13.39 -9.92 8.58
N THR A 87 -12.63 -9.07 7.89
CA THR A 87 -12.44 -7.67 8.32
C THR A 87 -13.65 -6.79 8.03
N GLY A 88 -14.54 -7.22 7.13
CA GLY A 88 -15.72 -6.46 6.69
C GLY A 88 -15.43 -5.37 5.65
N VAL A 89 -14.16 -5.07 5.35
CA VAL A 89 -13.81 -3.95 4.45
C VAL A 89 -14.20 -4.18 3.00
N PHE A 90 -14.41 -5.44 2.61
CA PHE A 90 -14.87 -5.84 1.27
C PHE A 90 -16.36 -6.22 1.26
N GLU A 91 -17.12 -6.07 2.35
CA GLU A 91 -18.51 -6.55 2.43
C GLU A 91 -19.41 -5.96 1.34
N GLU A 92 -19.19 -4.67 1.01
CA GLU A 92 -19.90 -3.93 -0.04
C GLU A 92 -19.29 -4.11 -1.45
N SER A 93 -18.19 -4.86 -1.58
CA SER A 93 -17.57 -5.13 -2.87
C SER A 93 -18.36 -6.20 -3.65
N PRO A 94 -18.30 -6.23 -5.00
CA PRO A 94 -19.07 -7.17 -5.81
C PRO A 94 -18.91 -8.65 -5.41
N HIS A 95 -17.73 -9.04 -4.89
CA HIS A 95 -17.45 -10.40 -4.48
C HIS A 95 -17.38 -10.61 -2.96
N GLY A 96 -17.53 -9.56 -2.15
CA GLY A 96 -17.42 -9.64 -0.69
C GLY A 96 -16.00 -9.91 -0.17
N GLN A 97 -15.00 -9.99 -1.06
CA GLN A 97 -13.63 -10.40 -0.76
C GLN A 97 -12.67 -10.00 -1.89
N PRO A 98 -11.35 -9.95 -1.64
CA PRO A 98 -10.39 -9.74 -2.72
C PRO A 98 -10.35 -10.94 -3.67
N ASN A 99 -10.36 -10.67 -4.98
CA ASN A 99 -10.21 -11.67 -6.04
C ASN A 99 -8.88 -11.52 -6.82
N HIS A 100 -8.13 -10.45 -6.55
CA HIS A 100 -6.89 -10.09 -7.21
C HIS A 100 -5.80 -9.71 -6.19
N ILE A 101 -4.61 -10.29 -6.32
CA ILE A 101 -3.47 -10.04 -5.45
C ILE A 101 -2.24 -9.76 -6.31
N LEU A 102 -1.61 -8.60 -6.11
CA LEU A 102 -0.27 -8.33 -6.64
C LEU A 102 0.77 -8.54 -5.54
N LEU A 103 1.67 -9.49 -5.76
CA LEU A 103 2.87 -9.63 -4.94
C LEU A 103 3.96 -8.73 -5.51
N ASN A 104 4.45 -7.77 -4.75
CA ASN A 104 5.65 -7.00 -5.10
C ASN A 104 6.80 -7.40 -4.19
N GLU A 105 7.99 -7.59 -4.75
CA GLU A 105 9.25 -7.65 -4.01
C GLU A 105 10.00 -6.33 -4.17
N TYR A 106 10.55 -5.84 -3.07
CA TYR A 106 11.42 -4.68 -3.02
C TYR A 106 12.73 -5.07 -2.33
N GLU A 107 13.85 -4.90 -3.01
CA GLU A 107 15.17 -4.91 -2.38
C GLU A 107 15.46 -3.55 -1.72
N PRO A 108 16.43 -3.46 -0.80
CA PRO A 108 16.88 -2.17 -0.27
C PRO A 108 17.23 -1.20 -1.42
N GLY A 109 16.79 0.06 -1.31
CA GLY A 109 16.93 1.06 -2.36
C GLY A 109 15.81 1.04 -3.41
N GLN A 110 14.95 0.02 -3.45
CA GLN A 110 13.81 -0.04 -4.36
C GLN A 110 12.54 0.56 -3.74
N GLY A 111 11.69 1.10 -4.59
CA GLY A 111 10.48 1.79 -4.20
C GLY A 111 9.42 1.78 -5.30
N ILE A 112 8.39 2.59 -5.11
CA ILE A 112 7.36 2.83 -6.11
C ILE A 112 6.95 4.30 -6.03
N MET A 113 7.12 5.00 -7.14
CA MET A 113 6.74 6.41 -7.25
C MET A 113 5.25 6.62 -6.91
N PRO A 114 4.86 7.82 -6.47
CA PRO A 114 3.47 8.09 -6.14
C PRO A 114 2.56 7.83 -7.34
N HIS A 115 1.58 6.96 -7.15
CA HIS A 115 0.63 6.53 -8.18
C HIS A 115 -0.76 6.26 -7.58
N GLU A 116 -1.75 6.15 -8.46
CA GLU A 116 -3.09 5.70 -8.14
C GLU A 116 -3.26 4.25 -8.59
N ASP A 117 -4.13 3.52 -7.90
CA ASP A 117 -4.52 2.20 -8.37
C ASP A 117 -5.43 2.30 -9.61
N GLY A 118 -5.43 1.25 -10.43
CA GLY A 118 -6.23 1.23 -11.66
C GLY A 118 -7.74 1.31 -11.39
N SER A 119 -8.48 1.91 -12.32
CA SER A 119 -9.94 2.09 -12.21
C SER A 119 -10.78 0.81 -12.29
N ALA A 120 -10.14 -0.36 -12.38
CA ALA A 120 -10.81 -1.67 -12.46
C ALA A 120 -11.27 -2.21 -11.09
N TYR A 121 -10.77 -1.62 -10.01
CA TYR A 121 -10.95 -2.15 -8.66
C TYR A 121 -12.05 -1.40 -7.90
N TYR A 122 -12.76 -2.14 -7.05
CA TYR A 122 -13.56 -1.56 -5.99
C TYR A 122 -12.66 -0.68 -5.09
N PRO A 123 -13.11 0.47 -4.55
CA PRO A 123 -12.27 1.46 -3.89
C PRO A 123 -11.84 1.07 -2.46
N VAL A 124 -11.29 -0.14 -2.33
CA VAL A 124 -10.71 -0.73 -1.15
C VAL A 124 -9.48 -1.53 -1.56
N VAL A 125 -8.37 -1.25 -0.89
CA VAL A 125 -7.13 -2.02 -1.04
C VAL A 125 -6.60 -2.41 0.33
N ALA A 126 -6.22 -3.68 0.44
CA ALA A 126 -5.61 -4.27 1.62
C ALA A 126 -4.18 -4.69 1.25
N THR A 127 -3.17 -4.15 1.90
CA THR A 127 -1.77 -4.49 1.64
C THR A 127 -1.14 -5.14 2.87
N ILE A 128 -0.74 -6.40 2.72
CA ILE A 128 0.01 -7.14 3.75
C ILE A 128 1.51 -6.95 3.49
N SER A 129 2.27 -6.58 4.51
CA SER A 129 3.73 -6.46 4.45
C SER A 129 4.40 -7.67 5.10
N LEU A 130 5.47 -8.19 4.49
CA LEU A 130 6.24 -9.32 5.01
C LEU A 130 7.75 -9.05 4.94
N ALA A 131 8.50 -9.77 5.79
CA ALA A 131 9.96 -9.81 5.91
C ALA A 131 10.62 -8.51 6.41
N SER A 132 10.34 -7.37 5.78
CA SER A 132 10.93 -6.08 6.16
C SER A 132 9.91 -4.95 6.14
N HIS A 133 10.28 -3.82 6.74
CA HIS A 133 9.44 -2.64 6.83
C HIS A 133 9.59 -1.72 5.62
N ALA A 134 8.66 -0.78 5.49
CA ALA A 134 8.80 0.38 4.61
C ALA A 134 7.94 1.53 5.15
N VAL A 135 8.36 2.77 4.92
CA VAL A 135 7.48 3.93 5.09
C VAL A 135 6.61 4.07 3.84
N PHE A 136 5.30 4.08 4.06
CA PHE A 136 4.28 4.21 3.04
C PHE A 136 3.66 5.60 3.11
N HIS A 137 3.73 6.31 2.00
CA HIS A 137 3.32 7.70 1.91
C HIS A 137 2.06 7.85 1.07
N TYR A 138 1.16 8.71 1.51
CA TYR A 138 0.05 9.21 0.73
C TYR A 138 0.32 10.66 0.33
N TYR A 139 0.20 10.93 -0.96
CA TYR A 139 0.41 12.24 -1.56
C TYR A 139 -0.88 12.76 -2.17
N ARG A 140 -0.91 14.06 -2.43
CA ARG A 140 -1.98 14.71 -3.19
C ARG A 140 -1.39 15.41 -4.40
N TYR A 141 -2.22 15.69 -5.39
CA TYR A 141 -1.85 16.64 -6.43
C TYR A 141 -1.76 18.05 -5.83
N GLN A 142 -0.83 18.86 -6.33
CA GLN A 142 -0.74 20.27 -5.93
C GLN A 142 -2.01 21.01 -6.32
N SER A 143 -2.54 21.80 -5.38
CA SER A 143 -3.69 22.66 -5.65
C SER A 143 -3.22 23.89 -6.45
N GLY A 144 -3.36 23.83 -7.78
CA GLY A 144 -3.36 25.00 -8.66
C GLY A 144 -2.08 25.30 -9.45
N HIS A 145 -2.10 24.95 -10.75
CA HIS A 145 -1.83 25.90 -11.84
C HIS A 145 -2.84 25.62 -12.97
N GLY A 146 -4.14 25.67 -12.64
CA GLY A 146 -5.14 25.98 -13.64
C GLY A 146 -5.07 27.47 -13.89
N THR A 147 -4.20 27.91 -14.79
CA THR A 147 -4.33 29.25 -15.36
C THR A 147 -5.68 29.26 -16.07
N THR A 148 -6.62 30.04 -15.56
CA THR A 148 -7.76 30.48 -16.35
C THR A 148 -7.18 31.33 -17.47
N ASP A 149 -6.85 30.71 -18.60
CA ASP A 149 -6.72 31.46 -19.84
C ASP A 149 -8.07 32.11 -20.12
N HIS A 150 -8.05 33.37 -20.54
CA HIS A 150 -9.21 34.20 -20.87
C HIS A 150 -10.03 33.67 -22.07
N SER A 151 -9.98 32.37 -22.38
CA SER A 151 -10.60 31.73 -23.54
C SER A 151 -11.59 30.60 -23.18
N GLY A 152 -11.79 30.27 -21.90
CA GLY A 152 -12.84 29.31 -21.49
C GLY A 152 -12.65 27.88 -22.02
N ALA A 153 -11.48 27.54 -22.54
CA ALA A 153 -11.15 26.20 -23.03
C ALA A 153 -10.33 25.44 -21.98
N ILE A 154 -10.89 24.35 -21.46
CA ILE A 154 -10.19 23.44 -20.52
C ILE A 154 -9.11 22.70 -21.30
N SER A 155 -7.85 23.13 -21.17
CA SER A 155 -6.70 22.42 -21.74
C SER A 155 -6.40 21.15 -20.93
N ALA A 156 -7.04 20.05 -21.30
CA ALA A 156 -6.78 18.72 -20.75
C ALA A 156 -5.51 18.10 -21.39
N SER A 157 -4.30 18.52 -20.99
CA SER A 157 -3.06 17.80 -21.38
C SER A 157 -1.75 18.17 -20.66
N ARG A 158 -1.75 18.97 -19.58
CA ARG A 158 -0.56 19.06 -18.70
C ARG A 158 -0.76 18.16 -17.49
N GLY A 159 0.15 17.20 -17.31
CA GLY A 159 0.14 16.30 -16.15
C GLY A 159 0.06 17.08 -14.84
N ARG A 160 -0.77 16.61 -13.90
CA ARG A 160 -0.91 17.25 -12.59
C ARG A 160 0.38 17.04 -11.80
N SER A 161 0.95 18.10 -11.25
CA SER A 161 2.11 18.00 -10.35
C SER A 161 1.70 17.41 -9.00
N ILE A 162 2.58 16.60 -8.42
CA ILE A 162 2.38 15.95 -7.12
C ILE A 162 2.99 16.86 -6.06
N ASP A 163 2.29 17.07 -4.94
CA ASP A 163 2.84 17.76 -3.78
C ASP A 163 3.93 16.87 -3.18
N PRO A 164 5.20 17.30 -3.12
CA PRO A 164 6.28 16.45 -2.61
C PRO A 164 6.12 16.15 -1.12
N ASN A 165 5.31 16.93 -0.38
CA ASN A 165 5.03 16.67 1.02
C ASN A 165 3.88 15.66 1.13
N PRO A 166 4.10 14.49 1.74
CA PRO A 166 3.02 13.54 1.95
C PRO A 166 1.96 14.13 2.90
N VAL A 167 0.71 13.81 2.64
CA VAL A 167 -0.43 14.12 3.52
C VAL A 167 -0.43 13.18 4.73
N LEU A 168 0.06 11.95 4.54
CA LEU A 168 0.11 10.92 5.57
C LEU A 168 1.30 10.00 5.30
N SER A 169 2.05 9.66 6.36
CA SER A 169 3.12 8.67 6.35
C SER A 169 2.82 7.59 7.37
N VAL A 170 2.93 6.32 6.99
CA VAL A 170 2.65 5.16 7.83
C VAL A 170 3.84 4.21 7.76
N LEU A 171 4.39 3.78 8.90
CA LEU A 171 5.45 2.78 8.93
C LEU A 171 4.82 1.39 8.91
N LEU A 172 5.05 0.64 7.85
CA LEU A 172 4.51 -0.71 7.68
C LEU A 172 5.51 -1.73 8.22
N GLU A 173 5.28 -2.25 9.45
CA GLU A 173 6.10 -3.33 9.99
C GLU A 173 5.90 -4.64 9.22
N PRO A 174 6.85 -5.59 9.24
CA PRO A 174 6.57 -6.94 8.78
C PRO A 174 5.34 -7.50 9.51
N ARG A 175 4.60 -8.37 8.81
CA ARG A 175 3.34 -8.98 9.24
C ARG A 175 2.16 -8.03 9.41
N SER A 176 2.31 -6.75 9.14
CA SER A 176 1.21 -5.79 9.24
C SER A 176 0.28 -5.82 8.02
N LEU A 177 -0.95 -5.36 8.23
CA LEU A 177 -1.93 -5.06 7.20
C LEU A 177 -2.24 -3.56 7.25
N ILE A 178 -2.14 -2.88 6.11
CA ILE A 178 -2.75 -1.58 5.91
C ILE A 178 -3.98 -1.72 5.00
N VAL A 179 -5.09 -1.09 5.39
CA VAL A 179 -6.30 -0.99 4.56
C VAL A 179 -6.58 0.46 4.24
N THR A 180 -6.75 0.74 2.96
CA THR A 180 -7.11 2.06 2.44
C THR A 180 -8.47 1.98 1.77
N THR A 181 -9.37 2.90 2.12
CA THR A 181 -10.75 2.90 1.62
C THR A 181 -11.15 4.25 1.03
N SER A 182 -12.18 4.21 0.18
CA SER A 182 -13.01 5.35 -0.23
C SER A 182 -12.20 6.56 -0.73
N SER A 183 -12.28 7.70 -0.03
CA SER A 183 -11.74 8.97 -0.51
C SER A 183 -10.22 8.94 -0.66
N LEU A 184 -9.47 8.30 0.24
CA LEU A 184 -8.02 8.22 0.12
C LEU A 184 -7.61 7.34 -1.05
N TYR A 185 -8.37 6.27 -1.33
CA TYR A 185 -8.13 5.41 -2.48
C TYR A 185 -8.30 6.17 -3.80
N THR A 186 -9.34 7.01 -3.91
CA THR A 186 -9.72 7.66 -5.17
C THR A 186 -9.09 9.03 -5.41
N SER A 187 -8.53 9.67 -4.39
CA SER A 187 -8.09 11.08 -4.49
C SER A 187 -6.64 11.33 -4.07
N HIS A 188 -5.95 10.30 -3.56
CA HIS A 188 -4.56 10.41 -3.14
C HIS A 188 -3.72 9.40 -3.89
N LEU A 189 -2.49 9.83 -4.20
CA LEU A 189 -1.47 8.94 -4.71
C LEU A 189 -0.80 8.24 -3.53
N HIS A 190 -0.21 7.08 -3.75
CA HIS A 190 0.58 6.41 -2.74
C HIS A 190 1.91 5.91 -3.29
N GLY A 191 2.92 5.87 -2.43
CA GLY A 191 4.28 5.54 -2.84
C GLY A 191 5.15 5.05 -1.68
N ILE A 192 6.28 4.46 -2.06
CA ILE A 192 7.37 4.06 -1.18
C ILE A 192 8.64 4.64 -1.79
N GLU A 193 9.38 5.43 -1.03
CA GLU A 193 10.62 6.05 -1.52
C GLU A 193 11.72 5.01 -1.79
N GLU A 194 12.60 5.29 -2.74
CA GLU A 194 13.75 4.47 -3.12
C GLU A 194 14.92 4.69 -2.15
N LEU A 195 14.81 4.09 -0.95
CA LEU A 195 15.76 4.26 0.15
C LEU A 195 16.32 2.91 0.64
N GLU A 196 17.57 2.90 1.08
CA GLU A 196 18.17 1.77 1.80
C GLU A 196 17.87 1.80 3.32
N GLU A 197 17.64 3.00 3.86
CA GLU A 197 17.31 3.21 5.27
C GLU A 197 16.33 4.37 5.44
N ASP A 198 15.41 4.24 6.38
CA ASP A 198 14.49 5.29 6.80
C ASP A 198 15.10 6.05 7.97
N SER A 199 15.20 7.38 7.86
CA SER A 199 15.77 8.25 8.90
C SER A 199 14.67 9.06 9.59
N PHE A 200 14.65 9.00 10.92
CA PHE A 200 13.68 9.68 11.76
C PHE A 200 14.40 10.75 12.59
N THR A 201 13.85 11.95 12.60
CA THR A 201 14.35 13.05 13.44
C THR A 201 13.37 13.27 14.59
N ILE A 202 13.90 13.68 15.75
CA ILE A 202 13.07 14.10 16.86
C ILE A 202 12.24 15.28 16.37
N SER A 203 10.94 15.09 16.27
CA SER A 203 10.03 16.17 15.93
C SER A 203 10.16 17.26 16.99
N SER A 204 10.85 18.34 16.65
CA SER A 204 11.05 19.51 17.50
C SER A 204 9.76 20.34 17.61
N GLN A 205 8.61 19.70 17.79
CA GLN A 205 7.33 20.40 18.00
C GLN A 205 7.02 20.66 19.48
N ASP A 206 7.88 20.21 20.40
CA ASP A 206 7.88 20.66 21.80
C ASP A 206 8.89 21.80 22.08
N PHE A 207 9.57 22.33 21.05
CA PHE A 207 10.33 23.57 21.22
C PHE A 207 9.37 24.76 21.23
N THR A 208 9.06 25.19 22.46
CA THR A 208 8.60 26.54 22.80
C THR A 208 9.16 27.62 21.85
N GLN A 209 8.27 28.54 21.46
CA GLN A 209 8.54 29.76 20.69
C GLN A 209 9.97 30.29 20.89
N GLY A 210 10.82 30.26 19.85
CA GLY A 210 12.01 31.10 19.86
C GLY A 210 13.23 30.75 19.02
N GLN A 211 13.33 29.58 18.36
CA GLN A 211 14.51 29.30 17.53
C GLN A 211 14.13 28.89 16.11
N ALA A 212 14.73 29.59 15.14
CA ALA A 212 14.46 29.46 13.73
C ALA A 212 14.77 28.03 13.24
N ALA A 213 13.76 27.39 12.66
CA ALA A 213 13.92 26.14 11.93
C ALA A 213 14.99 26.31 10.84
N VAL A 214 15.89 25.32 10.74
CA VAL A 214 16.88 25.26 9.66
C VAL A 214 16.13 25.19 8.33
N VAL A 215 16.25 26.27 7.56
CA VAL A 215 15.64 26.42 6.24
C VAL A 215 16.19 25.34 5.30
N GLY A 216 15.34 24.42 4.84
CA GLY A 216 15.65 23.53 3.71
C GLY A 216 15.50 22.03 3.94
N SER A 217 15.16 21.55 5.15
CA SER A 217 14.80 20.15 5.33
C SER A 217 13.28 19.99 5.14
N PRO A 218 12.80 19.08 4.27
CA PRO A 218 11.38 18.78 4.18
C PRO A 218 10.91 18.35 5.57
N LEU A 219 9.87 18.99 6.10
CA LEU A 219 9.19 18.51 7.30
C LEU A 219 8.56 17.16 6.94
N LEU A 220 9.29 16.07 7.14
CA LEU A 220 8.74 14.73 6.94
C LEU A 220 7.52 14.60 7.86
N PRO A 221 6.36 14.19 7.34
CA PRO A 221 5.17 14.06 8.18
C PRO A 221 5.43 13.04 9.27
N ARG A 222 4.99 13.35 10.49
CA ARG A 222 5.01 12.42 11.61
C ARG A 222 4.39 11.09 11.17
N ILE A 223 5.03 9.98 11.53
CA ILE A 223 4.49 8.63 11.30
C ILE A 223 3.18 8.50 12.08
N ALA A 224 2.08 8.23 11.38
CA ALA A 224 0.74 8.32 11.98
C ALA A 224 0.38 7.12 12.86
N ASN A 225 1.07 6.00 12.72
CA ASN A 225 0.78 4.75 13.42
C ASN A 225 1.79 4.41 14.52
N VAL A 226 2.55 5.39 15.03
CA VAL A 226 3.58 5.19 16.07
C VAL A 226 3.05 4.42 17.28
N ASP A 227 1.85 4.79 17.74
CA ASP A 227 1.22 4.16 18.91
C ASP A 227 0.85 2.69 18.65
N LEU A 228 0.66 2.31 17.39
CA LEU A 228 0.28 0.95 16.97
C LEU A 228 1.47 0.03 16.65
N LEU A 229 2.70 0.56 16.62
CA LEU A 229 3.91 -0.22 16.31
C LEU A 229 4.17 -1.29 17.37
N GLN A 230 4.49 -2.52 16.98
CA GLN A 230 4.69 -3.60 17.95
C GLN A 230 6.12 -3.68 18.45
N SER A 231 7.09 -3.40 17.58
CA SER A 231 8.49 -3.45 17.99
C SER A 231 8.86 -2.22 18.83
N ALA A 232 9.16 -2.44 20.11
CA ALA A 232 9.58 -1.36 21.02
C ALA A 232 10.85 -0.64 20.55
N SER A 233 11.77 -1.35 19.88
CA SER A 233 12.98 -0.73 19.31
C SER A 233 12.64 0.13 18.09
N VAL A 234 11.74 -0.32 17.23
CA VAL A 234 11.26 0.45 16.08
C VAL A 234 10.50 1.69 16.56
N ARG A 235 9.56 1.55 17.50
CA ARG A 235 8.83 2.67 18.08
C ARG A 235 9.79 3.70 18.66
N ARG A 236 10.78 3.27 19.45
CA ARG A 236 11.82 4.14 20.01
C ARG A 236 12.56 4.92 18.93
N VAL A 237 13.00 4.26 17.85
CA VAL A 237 13.69 4.94 16.75
C VAL A 237 12.81 5.99 16.07
N VAL A 238 11.51 5.74 15.94
CA VAL A 238 10.58 6.72 15.34
C VAL A 238 10.31 7.90 16.29
N GLU A 239 10.24 7.67 17.60
CA GLU A 239 9.95 8.69 18.62
C GLU A 239 11.18 9.53 19.01
N GLU A 240 12.30 8.86 19.30
CA GLU A 240 13.54 9.46 19.80
C GLU A 240 14.52 9.80 18.66
N GLY A 241 14.15 9.49 17.41
CA GLY A 241 15.00 9.64 16.25
C GLY A 241 16.03 8.51 16.09
N GLY A 242 16.56 8.38 14.88
CA GLY A 242 17.49 7.31 14.51
C GLY A 242 17.25 6.83 13.09
N THR A 243 17.78 5.66 12.75
CA THR A 243 17.63 5.06 11.42
C THR A 243 17.16 3.61 11.50
N LEU A 244 16.36 3.20 10.52
CA LEU A 244 15.95 1.82 10.30
C LEU A 244 16.42 1.37 8.93
N ARG A 245 17.28 0.35 8.88
CA ARG A 245 17.75 -0.24 7.62
C ARG A 245 16.69 -1.14 7.01
N ARG A 246 16.37 -0.93 5.74
CA ARG A 246 15.45 -1.79 4.99
C ARG A 246 16.15 -3.09 4.61
N GLY A 247 15.40 -4.17 4.64
CA GLY A 247 15.75 -5.45 4.05
C GLY A 247 14.86 -5.74 2.84
N THR A 248 14.99 -6.93 2.25
CA THR A 248 14.05 -7.38 1.23
C THR A 248 12.64 -7.44 1.81
N ARG A 249 11.70 -6.74 1.18
CA ARG A 249 10.30 -6.66 1.59
C ARG A 249 9.42 -7.30 0.54
N TYR A 250 8.43 -8.07 1.00
CA TYR A 250 7.34 -8.55 0.15
C TYR A 250 6.06 -7.83 0.54
N SER A 251 5.23 -7.51 -0.46
CA SER A 251 3.89 -6.99 -0.20
C SER A 251 2.84 -7.66 -1.05
N LEU A 252 1.75 -8.07 -0.43
CA LEU A 252 0.59 -8.62 -1.10
C LEU A 252 -0.49 -7.55 -1.12
N THR A 253 -0.70 -6.92 -2.27
CA THR A 253 -1.75 -5.93 -2.49
C THR A 253 -3.03 -6.63 -2.97
N CYS A 254 -3.96 -6.83 -2.05
CA CYS A 254 -5.22 -7.54 -2.22
C CYS A 254 -6.36 -6.56 -2.57
N ARG A 255 -7.07 -6.84 -3.66
CA ARG A 255 -8.14 -6.00 -4.23
C ARG A 255 -9.27 -6.84 -4.80
N ASP A 256 -10.42 -6.21 -4.98
CA ASP A 256 -11.55 -6.78 -5.71
C ASP A 256 -11.69 -6.10 -7.08
N VAL A 257 -11.52 -6.85 -8.16
CA VAL A 257 -11.81 -6.40 -9.54
C VAL A 257 -13.30 -6.56 -9.78
N GLU A 258 -13.97 -5.48 -10.16
CA GLU A 258 -15.42 -5.46 -10.28
C GLU A 258 -15.95 -6.35 -11.42
N LYS A 259 -15.21 -6.43 -12.53
CA LYS A 259 -15.63 -7.16 -13.75
C LYS A 259 -14.77 -8.40 -13.97
N VAL A 260 -15.38 -9.57 -13.85
CA VAL A 260 -14.74 -10.87 -14.10
C VAL A 260 -15.30 -11.52 -15.36
N ALA A 261 -14.43 -12.06 -16.21
CA ALA A 261 -14.84 -12.74 -17.43
C ALA A 261 -15.62 -14.02 -17.12
N ASN A 262 -16.75 -14.21 -17.81
CA ASN A 262 -17.49 -15.47 -17.74
C ASN A 262 -16.68 -16.60 -18.40
N VAL A 263 -16.35 -17.64 -17.62
CA VAL A 263 -15.63 -18.85 -18.09
C VAL A 263 -16.31 -19.50 -19.31
N ARG A 264 -17.63 -19.32 -19.48
CA ARG A 264 -18.39 -19.85 -20.61
C ARG A 264 -18.07 -19.19 -21.97
N MET A 265 -17.42 -18.03 -22.01
CA MET A 265 -17.10 -17.34 -23.28
C MET A 265 -15.83 -17.83 -23.98
N PHE A 266 -15.02 -18.67 -23.32
CA PHE A 266 -13.77 -19.21 -23.88
C PHE A 266 -13.83 -20.70 -24.22
N ALA A 267 -15.02 -21.30 -24.18
CA ALA A 267 -15.29 -22.65 -24.63
C ALA A 267 -16.14 -22.61 -25.92
N MET A 268 -15.52 -22.20 -27.03
CA MET A 268 -15.95 -22.48 -28.40
C MET A 268 -14.73 -22.79 -29.24
#